data_AF-A0A658IDL9-F1
#
_entry.id   AF-A0A658IDL9-F1
#
_cell.length_a   1.000
_cell.length_b   1.000
_cell.length_c   1.000
_cell.angle_alpha   90.00
_cell.angle_beta   90.00
_cell.angle_gamma   90.00
#
_symmetry.space_group_name_H-M   'P 1'
#
loop_
_entity.id
_entity.type
_entity.pdbx_description
1 polymer ?
#
loop_
_entity_poly.entity_id
_entity_poly.type
_entity_poly.pdbx_seq_one_letter_code
_entity_poly.pdbx_strand_id
1 'polypeptide(L)'
;MKSIKIKAFKVSQPIGEFYCGKIKASDLVDITYSDVRRMSDSENRELDDYIGIQRPLIESRVKAIRNFISGVDSSFPNSIIIAMSSDNVNWDEYNNDFIIT
;
A
#
# COMPACT_ATOMS: atom_id res chain seq x y z
N MET A 1 11.69 2.66 -15.70
CA MET A 1 11.10 2.48 -14.35
C MET A 1 11.68 3.54 -13.44
N LYS A 2 10.85 4.22 -12.65
CA LYS A 2 11.27 5.28 -11.73
C LYS A 2 11.71 4.60 -10.44
N SER A 3 12.98 4.70 -10.07
CA SER A 3 13.46 4.20 -8.78
C SER A 3 13.11 5.18 -7.67
N ILE A 4 12.63 4.67 -6.54
CA ILE A 4 12.31 5.47 -5.35
C ILE A 4 13.37 5.22 -4.30
N LYS A 5 13.88 6.33 -3.73
CA LYS A 5 14.83 6.29 -2.62
C LYS A 5 14.13 6.67 -1.33
N ILE A 6 14.22 5.82 -0.32
CA ILE A 6 13.65 6.06 1.01
C ILE A 6 14.79 6.08 2.02
N LYS A 7 15.04 7.26 2.60
CA LYS A 7 15.89 7.40 3.79
C LYS A 7 15.26 6.63 4.95
N ALA A 8 15.99 5.70 5.55
CA ALA A 8 15.50 4.93 6.67
C ALA A 8 16.57 4.74 7.76
N PHE A 9 16.11 4.55 9.00
CA PHE A 9 16.94 4.11 10.11
C PHE A 9 16.84 2.59 10.24
N LYS A 10 17.99 1.93 10.25
CA LYS A 10 18.09 0.50 10.57
C LYS A 10 18.01 0.30 12.08
N VAL A 11 17.15 -0.63 12.49
CA VAL A 11 16.87 -0.96 13.89
C VAL A 11 17.09 -2.46 14.06
N SER A 12 18.19 -2.83 14.70
CA SER A 12 18.51 -4.22 14.99
C SER A 12 17.82 -4.67 16.26
N GLN A 13 17.00 -5.71 16.17
CA GLN A 13 16.33 -6.36 17.29
C GLN A 13 16.64 -7.86 17.28
N PRO A 14 16.49 -8.58 18.41
CA PRO A 14 16.74 -10.03 18.44
C PRO A 14 15.92 -10.85 17.43
N ILE A 15 14.77 -10.33 16.99
CA ILE A 15 13.89 -10.98 16.00
C ILE A 15 14.25 -10.62 14.55
N GLY A 16 15.20 -9.71 14.33
CA GLY A 16 15.67 -9.30 13.00
C GLY A 16 15.93 -7.80 12.86
N GLU A 17 16.27 -7.42 11.63
CA GLU A 17 16.49 -6.03 11.24
C GLU A 17 15.18 -5.40 10.79
N PHE A 18 14.83 -4.28 11.41
CA PHE A 18 13.73 -3.43 11.00
C PHE A 18 14.27 -2.14 10.41
N TYR A 19 13.42 -1.48 9.63
CA TYR A 19 13.78 -0.20 9.05
C TYR A 19 12.63 0.79 9.17
N CYS A 20 12.93 2.00 9.60
CA CYS A 20 11.97 3.07 9.78
C CYS A 20 12.33 4.26 8.88
N GLY A 21 11.50 4.53 7.88
CA GLY A 21 11.72 5.60 6.91
C GLY A 21 10.46 6.39 6.61
N LYS A 22 10.62 7.41 5.77
CA LYS A 22 9.49 8.24 5.29
C LYS A 22 9.40 8.19 3.77
N ILE A 23 8.19 8.00 3.26
CA ILE A 23 7.88 8.06 1.83
C ILE A 23 6.78 9.10 1.58
N LYS A 24 6.79 9.75 0.42
CA LYS A 24 5.67 10.60 0.02
C LYS A 24 4.46 9.73 -0.28
N ALA A 25 3.28 10.18 0.13
CA ALA A 25 2.03 9.48 -0.16
C ALA A 25 1.82 9.27 -1.67
N SER A 26 2.16 10.26 -2.50
CA SER A 26 2.07 10.14 -3.96
C SER A 26 2.97 9.03 -4.51
N ASP A 27 4.23 8.97 -4.06
CA ASP A 27 5.18 7.95 -4.51
C ASP A 27 4.72 6.54 -4.07
N LEU A 28 4.12 6.40 -2.87
CA LEU A 28 3.55 5.14 -2.41
C LEU A 28 2.37 4.70 -3.28
N VAL A 29 1.43 5.60 -3.57
CA VAL A 29 0.28 5.32 -4.44
C VAL A 29 0.73 4.88 -5.82
N ASP A 30 1.76 5.52 -6.38
CA ASP A 30 2.28 5.23 -7.72
C ASP A 30 2.91 3.82 -7.85
N ILE A 31 3.46 3.25 -6.77
CA ILE A 31 4.12 1.92 -6.79
C ILE A 31 3.29 0.80 -6.20
N THR A 32 2.15 1.12 -5.57
CA THR A 32 1.26 0.11 -5.01
C THR A 32 0.14 -0.21 -5.98
N TYR A 33 -0.23 -1.48 -6.05
CA TYR A 33 -1.45 -1.91 -6.70
C TYR A 33 -2.31 -2.65 -5.68
N SER A 34 -3.63 -2.59 -5.86
CA SER A 34 -4.55 -3.40 -5.08
C SER A 34 -4.89 -4.64 -5.90
N ASP A 35 -4.47 -5.82 -5.42
CA ASP A 35 -4.93 -7.09 -5.97
C ASP A 35 -6.32 -7.41 -5.41
N VAL A 36 -7.31 -6.65 -5.88
CA VAL A 36 -8.70 -7.07 -5.78
C VAL A 36 -8.83 -8.10 -6.88
N ARG A 37 -8.85 -9.40 -6.55
CA ARG A 37 -9.15 -10.45 -7.53
C ARG A 37 -10.39 -10.02 -8.29
N ARG A 38 -10.20 -9.52 -9.52
CA ARG A 38 -11.31 -9.16 -10.40
C ARG A 38 -12.04 -10.45 -10.65
N MET A 39 -13.21 -10.58 -10.02
CA MET A 39 -14.27 -11.37 -10.61
C MET A 39 -14.39 -10.87 -12.03
N SER A 40 -14.06 -11.77 -12.95
CA SER A 40 -13.77 -11.45 -14.33
C SER A 40 -14.92 -10.68 -14.95
N ASP A 41 -14.59 -9.58 -15.63
CA ASP A 41 -15.39 -8.96 -16.68
C ASP A 41 -15.56 -9.97 -17.85
N SER A 42 -16.23 -11.09 -17.60
CA SER A 42 -16.70 -12.01 -18.62
C SER A 42 -18.17 -11.69 -18.82
N GLU A 43 -18.51 -11.07 -19.95
CA GLU A 43 -19.84 -10.59 -20.33
C GLU A 43 -20.96 -11.66 -20.43
N ASN A 44 -20.81 -12.82 -19.79
CA ASN A 44 -21.84 -13.85 -19.77
C ASN A 44 -21.67 -14.74 -18.53
N ARG A 45 -22.37 -14.42 -17.43
CA ARG A 45 -22.94 -15.40 -16.47
C ARG A 45 -23.66 -14.67 -15.34
N GLU A 46 -24.97 -14.51 -15.49
CA GLU A 46 -25.91 -14.03 -14.47
C GLU A 46 -25.98 -14.90 -13.18
N LEU A 47 -25.02 -15.82 -12.94
CA LEU A 47 -25.12 -16.85 -11.92
C LEU A 47 -23.82 -17.18 -11.16
N ASP A 48 -22.64 -16.69 -11.57
CA ASP A 48 -21.35 -17.07 -10.94
C ASP A 48 -20.71 -15.94 -10.10
N ASP A 49 -21.35 -14.77 -10.00
CA ASP A 49 -20.71 -13.54 -9.53
C ASP A 49 -20.73 -13.29 -8.01
N TYR A 50 -20.82 -14.33 -7.18
CA TYR A 50 -20.73 -14.13 -5.72
C TYR A 50 -19.99 -15.25 -4.97
N ILE A 51 -18.80 -15.63 -5.45
CA ILE A 51 -17.91 -16.52 -4.69
C ILE A 51 -16.80 -15.68 -4.02
N GLY A 52 -17.15 -14.97 -2.96
CA GLY A 52 -16.17 -14.26 -2.15
C GLY A 52 -16.72 -13.59 -0.88
N ILE A 53 -15.94 -13.63 0.20
CA ILE A 53 -16.19 -12.90 1.47
C ILE A 53 -15.92 -11.40 1.38
N GLN A 54 -15.68 -10.87 0.17
CA GLN A 54 -15.21 -9.52 -0.02
C GLN A 54 -16.38 -8.54 -0.01
N ARG A 55 -16.27 -7.47 0.79
CA ARG A 55 -17.34 -6.47 0.90
C ARG A 55 -17.42 -5.65 -0.39
N PRO A 56 -18.63 -5.45 -0.95
CA PRO A 56 -18.79 -4.57 -2.09
C PRO A 56 -18.36 -3.14 -1.72
N LEU A 57 -17.89 -2.40 -2.73
CA LEU A 57 -17.50 -1.02 -2.55
C LEU A 57 -18.77 -0.17 -2.29
N ILE A 58 -18.85 0.46 -1.13
CA ILE A 58 -19.99 1.30 -0.76
C ILE A 58 -19.62 2.75 -1.05
N GLU A 59 -20.14 3.34 -2.13
CA GLU A 59 -19.80 4.71 -2.56
C GLU A 59 -20.02 5.76 -1.46
N SER A 60 -21.10 5.63 -0.68
CA SER A 60 -21.39 6.55 0.42
C SER A 60 -20.29 6.54 1.49
N ARG A 61 -19.68 5.36 1.74
CA ARG A 61 -18.54 5.22 2.65
C ARG A 61 -17.28 5.87 2.06
N VAL A 62 -17.03 5.69 0.76
CA VAL A 62 -15.90 6.34 0.08
C VAL A 62 -16.00 7.85 0.18
N LYS A 63 -17.18 8.43 -0.07
CA LYS A 63 -17.42 9.87 0.05
C LYS A 63 -17.22 10.37 1.48
N ALA A 64 -17.72 9.64 2.47
CA ALA A 64 -17.52 9.98 3.88
C ALA A 64 -16.05 9.97 4.29
N ILE A 65 -15.29 8.95 3.87
CA ILE A 65 -13.84 8.86 4.10
C ILE A 65 -13.12 10.03 3.42
N ARG A 66 -13.44 10.32 2.15
CA ARG A 66 -12.85 11.45 1.42
C ARG A 66 -13.07 12.79 2.14
N ASN A 67 -14.29 13.03 2.61
CA ASN A 67 -14.61 14.25 3.34
C ASN A 67 -13.84 14.34 4.65
N PHE A 68 -13.71 13.21 5.37
CA PHE A 68 -12.95 13.15 6.61
C PHE A 68 -11.47 13.50 6.39
N ILE A 69 -10.81 12.84 5.41
CA ILE A 69 -9.37 13.06 5.14
C ILE A 69 -9.05 14.42 4.52
N SER A 70 -10.05 15.16 4.05
CA SER A 70 -9.87 16.52 3.52
C SER A 70 -9.89 17.58 4.64
N GLY A 71 -10.22 17.19 5.87
CA GLY A 71 -10.21 18.08 7.03
C GLY A 71 -8.80 18.37 7.53
N VAL A 72 -8.58 19.59 8.03
CA VAL A 72 -7.28 20.10 8.50
C VAL A 72 -6.70 19.26 9.65
N ASP A 73 -7.56 18.73 10.52
CA ASP A 73 -7.18 17.93 11.69
C ASP A 73 -7.31 16.43 11.48
N SER A 74 -7.44 15.99 10.22
CA SER A 74 -7.58 14.57 9.94
C SER A 74 -6.28 13.82 10.24
N SER A 75 -6.34 12.94 11.24
CA SER A 75 -5.28 11.99 11.54
C SER A 75 -5.79 10.57 11.32
N PHE A 76 -4.97 9.73 10.70
CA PHE A 76 -5.31 8.32 10.50
C PHE A 76 -4.99 7.55 11.77
N PRO A 77 -5.99 6.89 12.41
CA PRO A 77 -5.71 6.02 13.54
C PRO A 77 -5.14 4.66 13.13
N ASN A 78 -5.13 4.32 11.83
CA ASN A 78 -4.83 2.98 11.35
C ASN A 78 -3.62 2.95 10.41
N SER A 79 -2.68 2.06 10.74
CA SER A 79 -1.61 1.64 9.83
C SER A 79 -2.15 0.69 8.76
N ILE A 80 -1.52 0.70 7.59
CA ILE A 80 -1.73 -0.30 6.54
C ILE A 80 -0.53 -1.23 6.47
N ILE A 81 -0.78 -2.50 6.17
CA ILE A 81 0.27 -3.49 5.92
C ILE A 81 0.36 -3.70 4.42
N ILE A 82 1.57 -3.58 3.88
CA ILE A 82 1.85 -3.73 2.46
C ILE A 82 2.88 -4.86 2.31
N ALA A 83 2.65 -5.74 1.35
CA ALA A 83 3.61 -6.77 0.97
C ALA A 83 4.37 -6.34 -0.29
N MET A 84 5.65 -6.69 -0.35
CA MET A 84 6.54 -6.41 -1.48
C MET A 84 7.48 -7.60 -1.67
N SER A 85 7.85 -7.89 -2.92
CA SER A 85 8.92 -8.86 -3.21
C SER A 85 10.28 -8.32 -2.76
N SER A 86 11.11 -9.18 -2.17
CA SER A 86 12.49 -8.84 -1.82
C SER A 86 13.33 -8.40 -3.02
N ASP A 87 12.97 -8.85 -4.23
CA ASP A 87 13.73 -8.55 -5.46
C ASP A 87 13.57 -7.09 -5.90
N ASN A 88 12.54 -6.41 -5.40
CA ASN A 88 12.20 -5.04 -5.80
C ASN A 88 12.83 -3.99 -4.86
N VAL A 89 13.61 -4.41 -3.86
CA VAL A 89 14.14 -3.51 -2.85
C VAL A 89 15.58 -3.86 -2.48
N ASN A 90 16.45 -2.85 -2.45
CA ASN A 90 17.84 -2.98 -2.01
C ASN A 90 18.18 -1.95 -0.93
N TRP A 91 18.97 -2.34 0.06
CA TRP A 91 19.45 -1.46 1.12
C TRP A 91 20.89 -1.00 0.86
N ASP A 92 21.09 0.32 0.86
CA ASP A 92 22.40 0.96 0.79
C ASP A 92 22.85 1.40 2.19
N GLU A 93 23.73 0.61 2.81
CA GLU A 93 24.26 0.87 4.16
C GLU A 93 25.11 2.16 4.24
N TYR A 94 25.74 2.60 3.13
CA TYR A 94 26.57 3.80 3.15
C TYR A 94 25.72 5.07 3.21
N ASN A 95 24.63 5.09 2.44
CA ASN A 95 23.74 6.24 2.35
C ASN A 95 22.53 6.16 3.28
N ASN A 96 22.29 5.01 3.93
CA ASN A 96 21.08 4.70 4.69
C ASN A 96 19.79 4.86 3.87
N ASP A 97 19.81 4.33 2.63
CA ASP A 97 18.72 4.46 1.68
C ASP A 97 18.20 3.09 1.23
N PHE A 98 16.87 2.91 1.21
CA PHE A 98 16.24 1.88 0.41
C PHE A 98 16.04 2.37 -1.01
N ILE A 99 16.43 1.52 -1.96
CA ILE A 99 16.21 1.73 -3.38
C ILE A 99 15.16 0.73 -3.83
N ILE A 100 13.98 1.24 -4.16
CA ILE A 100 12.87 0.44 -4.71
C ILE A 100 12.87 0.62 -6.22
N THR A 101 12.76 -0.48 -6.97
CA THR A 101 12.82 -0.51 -8.44
C THR A 101 11.63 -1.21 -9.07
#